data_AF-A0A7C3H8D3-F1
#
_entry.id   AF-A0A7C3H8D3-F1
#
_cell.length_a   1.000
_cell.length_b   1.000
_cell.length_c   1.000
_cell.angle_alpha   90.00
_cell.angle_beta   90.00
_cell.angle_gamma   90.00
#
_symmetry.space_group_name_H-M   'P 1'
#
loop_
_entity.id
_entity.type
_entity.pdbx_description
1 polymer ?
#
loop_
_entity_poly.entity_id
_entity_poly.type
_entity_poly.pdbx_seq_one_letter_code
_entity_poly.pdbx_strand_id
1 'polypeptide(L)'
;MAEQLGEDPLDYALHGGEDFELLFCVPEDRWDELVHRWRERFETPLTRIGEVVDARQGLTLLRQHEPQPLNPRGWDHFRHES
;
A
#
# COMPACT_ATOMS: atom_id res chain seq x y z
N MET A 1 -5.39 -18.10 2.67
CA MET A 1 -5.42 -18.61 1.30
C MET A 1 -4.02 -18.62 0.68
N ALA A 2 -3.31 -17.50 0.55
CA ALA A 2 -1.92 -17.46 0.05
C ALA A 2 -0.96 -18.38 0.85
N GLU A 3 -0.99 -18.31 2.19
CA GLU A 3 -0.19 -19.20 3.04
C GLU A 3 -0.55 -20.69 2.88
N GLN A 4 -1.80 -21.00 2.54
CA GLN A 4 -2.28 -22.37 2.31
C GLN A 4 -1.86 -22.90 0.92
N LEU A 5 -1.45 -22.01 0.02
CA LEU A 5 -0.94 -22.30 -1.33
C LEU A 5 0.59 -22.23 -1.39
N GLY A 6 1.26 -21.87 -0.29
CA GLY A 6 2.72 -21.70 -0.24
C GLY A 6 3.22 -20.41 -0.91
N GLU A 7 2.35 -19.42 -1.08
CA GLU A 7 2.66 -18.14 -1.73
C GLU A 7 2.79 -17.03 -0.68
N ASP A 8 3.63 -16.01 -0.95
CA ASP A 8 3.78 -14.86 -0.04
C ASP A 8 2.55 -13.94 -0.18
N PRO A 9 1.73 -13.76 0.88
CA PRO A 9 0.59 -12.85 0.84
C PRO A 9 0.97 -11.41 0.47
N LEU A 10 2.22 -11.01 0.74
CA LEU A 10 2.73 -9.67 0.43
C LEU A 10 2.89 -9.47 -1.08
N ASP A 11 3.23 -10.51 -1.84
CA ASP A 11 3.31 -10.41 -3.30
C ASP A 11 1.93 -10.06 -3.89
N TYR A 12 0.86 -10.64 -3.36
CA TYR A 12 -0.52 -10.31 -3.76
C TYR A 12 -0.89 -8.88 -3.37
N ALA A 13 -0.60 -8.46 -2.14
CA ALA A 13 -0.93 -7.10 -1.68
C ALA A 13 -0.18 -5.99 -2.43
N LEU A 14 1.05 -6.25 -2.89
CA LEU A 14 1.90 -5.26 -3.56
C LEU A 14 1.74 -5.22 -5.09
N HIS A 15 1.27 -6.31 -5.69
CA HIS A 15 1.28 -6.47 -7.15
C HIS A 15 -0.06 -6.92 -7.74
N GLY A 16 -0.99 -7.35 -6.90
CA GLY A 16 -2.39 -7.53 -7.28
C GLY A 16 -3.02 -6.20 -7.68
N GLY A 17 -4.21 -6.27 -8.26
CA GLY A 17 -4.94 -5.07 -8.72
C GLY A 17 -6.45 -5.21 -8.63
N GLU A 18 -6.95 -6.27 -7.98
CA GLU A 18 -8.38 -6.63 -7.97
C GLU A 18 -9.05 -6.40 -6.60
N ASP A 19 -8.35 -5.75 -5.64
CA ASP A 19 -8.88 -5.53 -4.29
C ASP A 19 -9.87 -4.34 -4.22
N PHE A 20 -9.86 -3.46 -5.22
CA PHE A 20 -10.71 -2.25 -5.30
C PHE A 20 -10.71 -1.35 -4.03
N GLU A 21 -9.65 -1.42 -3.24
CA GLU A 21 -9.45 -0.62 -2.02
C GLU A 21 -8.95 0.80 -2.34
N LEU A 22 -9.11 1.72 -1.38
CA LEU A 22 -8.63 3.10 -1.51
C LEU A 22 -7.21 3.24 -0.96
N LEU A 23 -6.30 3.80 -1.77
CA LEU A 23 -4.98 4.24 -1.36
C LEU A 23 -4.85 5.76 -1.49
N PHE A 24 -4.52 6.43 -0.40
CA PHE A 24 -4.40 7.89 -0.36
C PHE A 24 -3.39 8.35 0.70
N CYS A 25 -3.02 9.63 0.64
CA CYS A 25 -2.14 10.28 1.61
C CYS A 25 -2.90 11.37 2.37
N VAL A 26 -2.52 11.60 3.62
CA VAL A 26 -3.06 12.65 4.48
C VAL A 26 -1.91 13.33 5.22
N PRO A 27 -1.95 14.66 5.46
CA PRO A 27 -1.00 15.31 6.35
C PRO A 27 -0.96 14.65 7.73
N GLU A 28 0.24 14.52 8.30
CA GLU A 28 0.46 13.82 9.57
C GLU A 28 -0.37 14.42 10.71
N ASP A 29 -0.47 15.75 10.76
CA ASP A 29 -1.23 16.51 11.75
C ASP A 29 -2.75 16.31 11.66
N ARG A 30 -3.25 15.69 10.58
CA ARG A 30 -4.67 15.37 10.37
C ARG A 30 -5.02 13.90 10.54
N TRP A 31 -4.03 13.04 10.82
CA TRP A 31 -4.24 11.61 10.93
C TRP A 31 -5.26 11.25 12.01
N ASP A 32 -5.11 11.81 13.22
CA ASP A 32 -5.99 11.48 14.36
C ASP A 32 -7.44 11.92 14.12
N GLU A 33 -7.63 13.11 13.53
CA GLU A 33 -8.96 13.61 13.15
C GLU A 33 -9.61 12.69 12.10
N LEU A 34 -8.85 12.30 11.07
CA LEU A 34 -9.33 11.39 10.03
C LEU A 34 -9.78 10.05 10.62
N VAL A 35 -8.95 9.42 11.47
CA VAL A 35 -9.26 8.13 12.09
C VAL A 35 -10.53 8.21 12.93
N HIS A 36 -10.70 9.28 13.70
CA HIS A 36 -11.89 9.49 14.51
C HIS A 36 -13.15 9.57 13.63
N ARG A 37 -13.15 10.46 12.64
CA ARG A 37 -14.29 10.66 11.73
C ARG A 37 -14.57 9.45 10.85
N TRP A 38 -13.54 8.70 10.48
CA TRP A 38 -13.68 7.48 9.67
C TRP A 38 -14.47 6.41 10.44
N ARG A 39 -14.11 6.16 11.70
CA ARG A 39 -14.79 5.18 12.57
C ARG A 39 -16.25 5.52 12.85
N GLU A 40 -16.60 6.81 12.86
CA GLU A 40 -18.00 7.25 13.02
C GLU A 40 -18.83 7.00 11.75
N ARG A 41 -18.21 6.97 10.57
CA ARG A 41 -18.92 6.99 9.29
C ARG A 41 -18.86 5.68 8.51
N PHE A 42 -17.81 4.89 8.72
CA PHE A 42 -17.49 3.69 7.95
C PHE A 42 -17.11 2.53 8.87
N GLU A 43 -17.49 1.33 8.48
CA GLU A 43 -17.07 0.08 9.14
C GLU A 43 -15.78 -0.51 8.54
N THR A 44 -15.39 -0.03 7.35
CA THR A 44 -14.16 -0.47 6.66
C THR A 44 -12.92 -0.07 7.46
N PRO A 45 -11.96 -0.99 7.70
CA PRO A 45 -10.71 -0.66 8.37
C PRO A 45 -9.90 0.40 7.60
N LEU A 46 -9.21 1.26 8.34
CA LEU A 46 -8.24 2.21 7.81
C LEU A 46 -6.87 1.90 8.41
N THR A 47 -5.90 1.60 7.55
CA THR A 47 -4.56 1.16 7.96
C THR A 47 -3.50 2.11 7.42
N ARG A 48 -2.67 2.69 8.30
CA ARG A 48 -1.48 3.44 7.88
C ARG A 48 -0.39 2.45 7.50
N ILE A 49 -0.01 2.43 6.22
CA ILE A 49 0.98 1.49 5.67
C ILE A 49 2.34 2.11 5.34
N GLY A 50 2.50 3.43 5.54
CA GLY A 50 3.75 4.12 5.25
C GLY A 50 3.65 5.63 5.44
N GLU A 51 4.64 6.33 4.90
CA GLU A 51 4.79 7.77 4.93
C GLU A 51 5.27 8.30 3.58
N VAL A 52 4.92 9.55 3.26
CA VAL A 52 5.43 10.23 2.06
C VAL A 52 6.75 10.91 2.42
N VAL A 53 7.81 10.55 1.71
CA VAL A 53 9.17 11.08 1.90
C VAL A 53 9.62 11.94 0.71
N ASP A 54 10.81 12.53 0.81
CA ASP A 54 11.43 13.23 -0.33
C ASP A 54 11.54 12.29 -1.55
N ALA A 55 11.17 12.81 -2.72
CA ALA A 55 11.12 12.04 -3.97
C ALA A 55 12.46 11.38 -4.33
N ARG A 56 13.61 11.90 -3.86
CA ARG A 56 14.94 11.32 -4.10
C ARG A 56 15.12 9.96 -3.43
N GLN A 57 14.32 9.64 -2.41
CA GLN A 57 14.38 8.35 -1.71
C GLN A 57 13.60 7.25 -2.45
N GLY A 58 12.75 7.61 -3.42
CA GLY A 58 11.96 6.67 -4.20
C GLY A 58 10.95 5.88 -3.36
N LEU A 59 10.62 4.66 -3.81
CA LEU A 59 9.68 3.76 -3.16
C LEU A 59 10.44 2.60 -2.48
N THR A 60 10.31 2.51 -1.16
CA THR A 60 10.98 1.50 -0.34
C THR A 60 9.96 0.69 0.45
N LEU A 61 10.06 -0.63 0.39
CA LEU A 61 9.32 -1.55 1.24
C LEU A 61 10.16 -1.86 2.49
N LEU A 62 9.57 -1.71 3.68
CA LEU A 62 10.18 -2.19 4.92
C LEU A 62 9.66 -3.60 5.23
N ARG A 63 10.45 -4.64 4.95
CA ARG A 63 10.11 -6.04 5.24
C ARG A 63 10.88 -6.48 6.47
N GLN A 64 10.19 -6.80 7.57
CA GLN A 64 10.82 -7.16 8.85
C GLN A 64 11.83 -6.09 9.34
N HIS A 65 11.52 -4.81 9.10
CA HIS A 65 12.38 -3.64 9.37
C HIS A 65 13.62 -3.52 8.46
N GLU A 66 13.75 -4.36 7.44
CA GLU A 66 14.80 -4.23 6.43
C GLU A 66 14.27 -3.47 5.20
N PRO A 67 14.93 -2.38 4.78
CA PRO A 67 14.56 -1.64 3.59
C PRO A 67 14.93 -2.41 2.32
N GLN A 68 13.96 -2.56 1.44
CA GLN A 68 14.11 -3.22 0.15
C GLN A 68 13.52 -2.31 -0.94
N PRO A 69 14.23 -2.06 -2.06
CA PRO A 69 13.66 -1.33 -3.18
C PRO A 69 12.41 -2.04 -3.67
N LEU A 70 11.31 -1.30 -3.79
CA LEU A 70 10.07 -1.85 -4.34
C LEU A 70 9.96 -1.45 -5.81
N ASN A 71 10.15 -2.42 -6.70
CA ASN A 71 9.85 -2.27 -8.12
C ASN A 71 8.38 -2.65 -8.35
N PRO A 72 7.47 -1.69 -8.55
CA PRO A 72 6.06 -2.01 -8.77
C PRO A 72 5.92 -2.85 -10.04
N ARG A 73 5.26 -4.00 -9.91
CA ARG A 73 4.90 -4.89 -11.03
C ARG A 73 3.42 -4.76 -11.43
N GLY A 74 2.73 -3.74 -10.91
CA GLY A 74 1.33 -3.48 -11.20
C GLY A 74 1.04 -3.34 -12.70
N TRP A 75 -0.20 -3.59 -13.06
CA TRP A 75 -0.66 -3.51 -14.44
C TRP A 75 -0.54 -2.09 -15.01
N ASP A 76 0.11 -1.95 -16.15
CA ASP A 76 0.17 -0.71 -16.93
C ASP A 76 -0.56 -0.94 -18.26
N HIS A 77 -1.72 -0.30 -18.44
CA HIS A 77 -2.52 -0.42 -19.66
C HIS A 77 -1.77 0.02 -20.92
N PHE A 78 -0.69 0.78 -20.79
CA PHE A 78 0.10 1.34 -21.89
C PHE A 78 1.52 0.76 -21.95
N ARG A 79 1.78 -0.38 -21.31
CA ARG A 79 3.07 -1.05 -21.42
C ARG A 79 3.28 -1.47 -22.88
N HIS A 80 4.07 -0.69 -23.61
CA HIS A 80 4.49 -1.03 -24.96
C HIS A 80 5.49 -2.19 -24.89
N GLU A 81 5.08 -3.38 -25.37
CA GLU A 81 6.03 -4.43 -25.75
C GLU A 81 6.93 -3.88 -26.87
N SER A 82 8.24 -3.92 -26.67
CA SER A 82 9.26 -3.70 -27.71
C SER A 82 9.96 -5.00 -28.01
#